data_AF-A0A8D8IHA5-F1
#
_entry.id   AF-A0A8D8IHA5-F1
#
_cell.length_a   1.000
_cell.length_b   1.000
_cell.length_c   1.000
_cell.angle_alpha   90.00
_cell.angle_beta   90.00
_cell.angle_gamma   90.00
#
_symmetry.space_group_name_H-M   'P 1'
#
loop_
_entity.id
_entity.type
_entity.pdbx_description
1 polymer ?
#
loop_
_entity_poly.entity_id
_entity_poly.type
_entity_poly.pdbx_seq_one_letter_code
_entity_poly.pdbx_strand_id
1 'polypeptide(L)'
;SATQEYMIQEDDWDRDLLLDPAWEKQQRKTFTAWCNSHLRKAGTQIENIEEDFRNGLKLMLLLEVISGERMPKPDKGKMRFHKIANVNKALDFICSKGVKLVSIGAEEIVD
;
A
#
# COMPACT_ATOMS: atom_id res chain seq x y z
N SER A 1 -40.95 -6.77 -2.90
CA SER A 1 -40.72 -6.39 -4.30
C SER A 1 -39.23 -6.29 -4.53
N ALA A 2 -38.70 -7.18 -5.37
CA ALA A 2 -37.26 -7.31 -5.66
C ALA A 2 -36.64 -6.09 -6.36
N THR A 3 -37.42 -5.06 -6.66
CA THR A 3 -36.99 -3.82 -7.31
C THR A 3 -36.37 -2.81 -6.35
N GLN A 4 -36.56 -2.93 -5.04
CA GLN A 4 -36.00 -2.00 -4.06
C GLN A 4 -34.52 -2.30 -3.72
N GLU A 5 -34.09 -3.57 -3.78
CA GLU A 5 -32.72 -3.98 -3.44
C GLU A 5 -31.68 -3.61 -4.51
N TYR A 6 -32.07 -3.52 -5.79
CA TYR A 6 -31.17 -3.09 -6.87
C TYR A 6 -30.89 -1.58 -6.89
N MET A 7 -31.77 -0.77 -6.28
CA MET A 7 -31.60 0.69 -6.22
C MET A 7 -30.66 1.12 -5.08
N ILE A 8 -30.39 0.24 -4.10
CA ILE A 8 -29.52 0.56 -2.95
C ILE A 8 -28.04 0.41 -3.30
N GLN A 9 -27.71 -0.32 -4.38
CA GLN A 9 -26.33 -0.49 -4.83
C GLN A 9 -25.81 0.70 -5.64
N GLU A 10 -26.71 1.58 -6.09
CA GLU A 10 -26.36 2.76 -6.86
C GLU A 10 -26.08 3.99 -5.97
N ASP A 11 -26.77 4.19 -4.85
CA ASP A 11 -26.53 5.42 -4.05
C ASP A 11 -25.21 5.45 -3.26
N ASP A 12 -24.47 4.34 -3.18
CA ASP A 12 -23.13 4.28 -2.55
C ASP A 12 -22.02 4.72 -3.52
N TRP A 13 -22.31 4.83 -4.83
CA TRP A 13 -21.35 5.36 -5.81
C TRP A 13 -21.31 6.90 -5.83
N ASP A 14 -22.38 7.57 -5.40
CA ASP A 14 -22.49 9.03 -5.54
C ASP A 14 -21.77 9.83 -4.44
N ARG A 15 -21.61 9.24 -3.24
CA ARG A 15 -21.00 9.95 -2.11
C ARG A 15 -19.47 10.00 -2.16
N ASP A 16 -18.86 9.04 -2.86
CA ASP A 16 -17.41 8.88 -3.06
C ASP A 16 -16.90 9.58 -4.35
N LEU A 17 -17.81 9.97 -5.26
CA LEU A 17 -17.50 10.50 -6.60
C LEU A 17 -16.90 11.91 -6.62
N LEU A 18 -16.88 12.62 -5.48
CA LEU A 18 -16.49 14.04 -5.42
C LEU A 18 -14.99 14.27 -5.15
N LEU A 19 -14.21 13.23 -4.88
CA LEU A 19 -12.81 13.40 -4.41
C LEU A 19 -11.79 12.61 -5.23
N ASP A 20 -12.04 11.33 -5.52
CA ASP A 20 -11.09 10.49 -6.26
C ASP A 20 -11.61 10.14 -7.68
N PRO A 21 -10.82 10.31 -8.74
CA PRO A 21 -11.14 9.78 -10.05
C PRO A 21 -11.40 8.26 -10.02
N ALA A 22 -12.34 7.77 -10.85
CA ALA A 22 -12.67 6.33 -10.91
C ALA A 22 -11.46 5.41 -11.15
N TRP A 23 -10.45 5.90 -11.88
CA TRP A 23 -9.21 5.15 -12.13
C TRP A 23 -8.39 4.93 -10.86
N GLU A 24 -8.41 5.89 -9.93
CA GLU A 24 -7.67 5.82 -8.67
C GLU A 24 -8.31 4.79 -7.74
N LYS A 25 -9.64 4.80 -7.62
CA LYS A 25 -10.42 3.78 -6.91
C LYS A 25 -10.14 2.37 -7.44
N GLN A 26 -10.05 2.22 -8.77
CA GLN A 26 -9.72 0.95 -9.40
C GLN A 26 -8.29 0.50 -9.07
N GLN A 27 -7.32 1.42 -9.13
CA GLN A 27 -5.93 1.13 -8.75
C GLN A 27 -5.82 0.71 -7.28
N ARG A 28 -6.42 1.48 -6.36
CA ARG A 28 -6.45 1.16 -4.93
C ARG A 28 -6.96 -0.26 -4.69
N LYS A 29 -8.11 -0.62 -5.29
CA LYS A 29 -8.66 -1.97 -5.18
C LYS A 29 -7.71 -3.05 -5.73
N THR A 30 -7.18 -2.85 -6.93
CA THR A 30 -6.31 -3.82 -7.60
C THR A 30 -4.99 -4.00 -6.85
N PHE A 31 -4.33 -2.91 -6.46
CA PHE A 31 -3.04 -2.98 -5.75
C PHE A 31 -3.18 -3.51 -4.33
N THR A 32 -4.25 -3.17 -3.60
CA THR A 32 -4.54 -3.78 -2.29
C THR A 32 -4.67 -5.30 -2.41
N ALA A 33 -5.48 -5.78 -3.36
CA ALA A 33 -5.66 -7.22 -3.58
C ALA A 33 -4.35 -7.90 -4.00
N TRP A 34 -3.56 -7.27 -4.86
CA TRP A 34 -2.26 -7.78 -5.28
C TRP A 34 -1.30 -7.91 -4.10
N CYS A 35 -1.16 -6.86 -3.27
CA CYS A 35 -0.32 -6.90 -2.06
C CYS A 35 -0.75 -8.03 -1.13
N ASN A 36 -2.06 -8.18 -0.88
CA ASN A 36 -2.60 -9.22 0.00
C ASN A 36 -2.40 -10.64 -0.54
N SER A 37 -2.32 -10.82 -1.86
CA SER A 37 -2.00 -12.12 -2.46
C SER A 37 -0.59 -12.62 -2.09
N HIS A 38 0.31 -11.69 -1.79
CA HIS A 38 1.67 -11.96 -1.32
C HIS A 38 1.76 -11.96 0.21
N LEU A 39 1.24 -10.92 0.88
CA LEU A 39 1.35 -10.75 2.34
C LEU A 39 0.67 -11.85 3.15
N ARG A 40 -0.38 -12.49 2.61
CA ARG A 40 -1.03 -13.64 3.28
C ARG A 40 -0.05 -14.79 3.54
N LYS A 41 0.99 -14.94 2.70
CA LYS A 41 2.04 -15.97 2.87
C LYS A 41 2.88 -15.70 4.13
N ALA A 42 2.92 -14.45 4.59
CA ALA A 42 3.59 -14.00 5.80
C ALA A 42 2.61 -13.76 6.97
N GLY A 43 1.34 -14.16 6.84
CA GLY A 43 0.34 -14.06 7.90
C GLY A 43 -0.16 -12.63 8.18
N THR A 44 -0.09 -11.73 7.21
CA THR A 44 -0.58 -10.35 7.36
C THR A 44 -1.31 -9.86 6.11
N GLN A 45 -1.97 -8.70 6.21
CA GLN A 45 -2.71 -8.05 5.14
C GLN A 45 -2.74 -6.52 5.33
N ILE A 46 -3.10 -5.81 4.26
CA ILE A 46 -3.44 -4.39 4.25
C ILE A 46 -4.92 -4.21 3.95
N GLU A 47 -5.51 -3.19 4.54
CA GLU A 47 -6.90 -2.77 4.33
C GLU A 47 -6.94 -1.43 3.59
N ASN A 48 -6.13 -0.46 4.03
CA ASN A 48 -5.99 0.83 3.38
C ASN A 48 -4.56 1.02 2.88
N ILE A 49 -4.37 1.00 1.56
CA ILE A 49 -3.04 1.12 0.93
C ILE A 49 -2.36 2.47 1.20
N GLU A 50 -3.13 3.53 1.42
CA GLU A 50 -2.63 4.88 1.71
C GLU A 50 -2.05 4.96 3.13
N GLU A 51 -2.56 4.15 4.06
CA GLU A 51 -2.18 4.21 5.48
C GLU A 51 -1.24 3.08 5.90
N ASP A 52 -1.50 1.86 5.42
CA ASP A 52 -0.86 0.65 5.93
C ASP A 52 0.62 0.53 5.56
N PHE A 53 1.07 1.26 4.54
CA PHE A 53 2.48 1.29 4.13
C PHE A 53 3.29 2.43 4.75
N ARG A 54 2.64 3.41 5.38
CA ARG A 54 3.29 4.64 5.88
C ARG A 54 4.39 4.40 6.91
N ASN A 55 4.36 3.29 7.64
CA ASN A 55 5.42 2.95 8.61
C ASN A 55 6.59 2.15 8.01
N GLY A 56 6.50 1.78 6.73
CA GLY A 56 7.49 1.02 5.97
C GLY A 56 7.56 -0.48 6.29
N LEU A 57 6.93 -0.98 7.36
CA LEU A 57 7.08 -2.37 7.81
C LEU A 57 6.46 -3.37 6.83
N LYS A 58 5.19 -3.14 6.46
CA LYS A 58 4.49 -4.01 5.49
C LYS A 58 5.07 -3.86 4.08
N LEU A 59 5.58 -2.67 3.74
CA LEU A 59 6.25 -2.42 2.45
C LEU A 59 7.55 -3.23 2.34
N MET A 60 8.41 -3.17 3.37
CA MET A 60 9.62 -3.98 3.42
C MET A 60 9.30 -5.48 3.39
N LEU A 61 8.29 -5.93 4.14
CA LEU A 61 7.88 -7.34 4.13
C LEU A 61 7.36 -7.78 2.76
N LEU A 62 6.59 -6.93 2.08
CA LEU A 62 6.13 -7.21 0.71
C LEU A 62 7.31 -7.41 -0.23
N LEU A 63 8.31 -6.52 -0.18
CA LEU A 63 9.54 -6.62 -0.98
C LEU A 63 10.32 -7.91 -0.70
N GLU A 64 10.47 -8.29 0.57
CA GLU A 64 11.09 -9.56 0.97
C GLU A 64 10.34 -10.76 0.38
N VAL A 65 9.00 -10.77 0.46
CA VAL A 65 8.16 -11.88 -0.04
C VAL A 65 8.20 -12.00 -1.57
N ILE A 66 8.18 -10.88 -2.31
CA ILE A 66 8.15 -10.94 -3.78
C ILE A 66 9.53 -11.18 -4.38
N SER A 67 10.60 -10.72 -3.74
CA SER A 67 11.98 -10.94 -4.20
C SER A 67 12.55 -12.27 -3.77
N GLY A 68 12.06 -12.83 -2.65
CA GLY A 68 12.66 -14.00 -2.01
C GLY A 68 13.99 -13.70 -1.31
N GLU A 69 14.36 -12.43 -1.16
CA GLU A 69 15.61 -11.98 -0.55
C GLU A 69 15.35 -11.28 0.79
N ARG A 70 16.27 -11.46 1.74
CA ARG A 70 16.15 -10.85 3.06
C ARG A 70 16.36 -9.34 3.00
N MET A 71 15.43 -8.61 3.60
CA MET A 71 15.54 -7.16 3.79
C MET A 71 16.39 -6.83 5.03
N PRO A 72 16.98 -5.61 5.11
CA PRO A 72 17.58 -5.11 6.33
C PRO A 72 16.58 -5.10 7.49
N LYS A 73 17.08 -5.20 8.73
CA LYS A 73 16.20 -5.19 9.90
C LYS A 73 15.38 -3.88 9.96
N PRO A 74 14.06 -3.97 10.13
CA PRO A 74 13.22 -2.78 10.27
C PRO A 74 13.43 -2.13 11.64
N ASP A 75 13.23 -0.81 11.68
CA ASP A 75 13.10 -0.04 12.90
C ASP A 75 11.67 -0.16 13.43
N LYS A 76 11.52 -0.50 14.72
CA LYS A 76 10.21 -0.70 15.37
C LYS A 76 9.75 0.52 16.16
N GLY A 77 10.54 1.60 16.16
CA GLY A 77 10.16 2.85 16.79
C GLY A 77 8.94 3.49 16.12
N LYS A 78 8.16 4.26 16.89
CA LYS A 78 6.86 4.81 16.43
C LYS A 78 6.95 6.24 15.88
N MET A 79 8.07 6.93 16.11
CA MET A 79 8.30 8.29 15.64
C MET A 79 8.45 8.36 14.11
N ARG A 80 8.15 9.53 13.53
CA ARG A 80 8.18 9.77 12.08
C ARG A 80 9.52 9.39 11.44
N PHE A 81 10.65 9.70 12.07
CA PHE A 81 11.96 9.39 11.50
C PHE A 81 12.23 7.87 11.39
N HIS A 82 11.66 7.04 12.28
CA HIS A 82 11.76 5.58 12.16
C HIS A 82 10.97 5.06 10.96
N LYS A 83 9.79 5.65 10.69
CA LYS A 83 8.97 5.34 9.51
C LYS A 83 9.72 5.67 8.23
N ILE A 84 10.27 6.90 8.14
CA ILE A 84 11.10 7.34 7.01
C ILE A 84 12.29 6.42 6.81
N ALA A 85 13.00 6.05 7.88
CA ALA A 85 14.14 5.14 7.80
C ALA A 85 13.74 3.76 7.24
N ASN A 86 12.56 3.25 7.57
CA ASN A 86 12.05 1.99 7.00
C ASN A 86 11.66 2.13 5.53
N VAL A 87 10.98 3.22 5.15
CA VAL A 87 10.63 3.46 3.75
C VAL A 87 11.88 3.67 2.90
N ASN A 88 12.89 4.40 3.38
CA ASN A 88 14.17 4.54 2.69
C ASN A 88 14.85 3.18 2.45
N LYS A 89 14.87 2.27 3.44
CA LYS A 89 15.38 0.90 3.22
C LYS A 89 14.63 0.17 2.12
N ALA A 90 13.31 0.38 2.01
CA ALA A 90 12.50 -0.21 0.95
C ALA A 90 12.82 0.39 -0.43
N LEU A 91 12.93 1.72 -0.53
CA LEU A 91 13.29 2.42 -1.76
C LEU A 91 14.71 2.08 -2.23
N ASP A 92 15.68 2.02 -1.31
CA ASP A 92 17.05 1.61 -1.59
C ASP A 92 17.11 0.18 -2.13
N PHE A 93 16.31 -0.74 -1.55
CA PHE A 93 16.20 -2.10 -2.06
C PHE A 93 15.66 -2.12 -3.49
N ILE A 94 14.60 -1.35 -3.79
CA ILE A 94 14.03 -1.24 -5.14
C ILE A 94 15.08 -0.71 -6.13
N CYS A 95 15.82 0.35 -5.75
CA CYS A 95 16.93 0.88 -6.54
C CYS A 95 18.02 -0.16 -6.79
N SER A 96 18.36 -0.99 -5.78
CA SER A 96 19.36 -2.06 -5.93
C SER A 96 18.96 -3.13 -6.95
N LYS A 97 17.67 -3.25 -7.27
CA LYS A 97 17.13 -4.14 -8.33
C LYS A 97 17.15 -3.52 -9.72
N GLY A 98 17.74 -2.33 -9.88
CA GLY A 98 17.86 -1.64 -11.17
C GLY A 98 16.64 -0.77 -11.53
N VAL A 99 15.72 -0.55 -10.60
CA VAL A 99 14.57 0.33 -10.81
C VAL A 99 14.98 1.78 -10.53
N LYS A 100 14.77 2.68 -11.50
CA LYS A 100 15.00 4.11 -11.31
C LYS A 100 13.75 4.77 -10.75
N LEU A 101 13.80 5.22 -9.50
CA LEU A 101 12.74 6.01 -8.87
C LEU A 101 12.82 7.47 -9.36
N VAL A 102 11.71 8.00 -9.86
CA VAL A 102 11.56 9.41 -10.26
C VAL A 102 10.32 9.95 -9.57
N SER A 103 10.47 11.06 -8.84
CA SER A 103 9.39 11.70 -8.08
C SER A 103 8.74 10.79 -7.02
N ILE A 104 9.53 9.93 -6.39
CA ILE A 104 9.10 9.08 -5.27
C ILE A 104 10.11 9.30 -4.13
N GLY A 105 9.65 9.86 -3.01
CA GLY A 105 10.43 10.06 -1.79
C GLY A 105 9.80 9.33 -0.60
N ALA A 106 10.59 9.10 0.45
CA ALA A 106 10.12 8.39 1.62
C ALA A 106 9.18 9.24 2.47
N GLU A 107 9.43 10.55 2.51
CA GLU A 107 8.61 11.53 3.20
C GLU A 107 7.17 11.51 2.70
N GLU A 108 6.96 11.52 1.38
CA GLU A 108 5.65 11.52 0.73
C GLU A 108 4.88 10.20 0.93
N ILE A 109 5.57 9.08 1.16
CA ILE A 109 4.94 7.79 1.50
C ILE A 109 4.57 7.73 2.98
N VAL A 110 5.32 8.42 3.84
CA VAL A 110 5.10 8.42 5.29
C VAL A 110 3.99 9.40 5.70
N ASP A 111 3.90 10.53 5.02
CA ASP A 111 2.93 11.60 5.27
C ASP A 111 1.57 11.30 4.65
#